data_AF-A0A6P1DJQ6-F1
#
_entry.id   AF-A0A6P1DJQ6-F1
#
_cell.length_a   1.000
_cell.length_b   1.000
_cell.length_c   1.000
_cell.angle_alpha   90.00
_cell.angle_beta   90.00
_cell.angle_gamma   90.00
#
_symmetry.space_group_name_H-M   'P 1'
#
loop_
_entity.id
_entity.type
_entity.pdbx_description
1 polymer ?
#
loop_
_entity_poly.entity_id
_entity_poly.type
_entity_poly.pdbx_seq_one_letter_code
_entity_poly.pdbx_strand_id
1 'polypeptide(L)'
;MKTKIIIISILFVQQLVAQSYQKIHDKAILVDTHNDFLSKTTDYGFVFDTDLSGKTHSDLARLNKGGVDVQLFSVFCDGDK
;
A
#
# COMPACT_ATOMS: atom_id res chain seq x y z
N MET A 1 -30.80 -20.01 29.77
CA MET A 1 -29.37 -20.38 29.87
C MET A 1 -28.68 -20.40 28.50
N LYS A 2 -29.25 -21.10 27.50
CA LYS A 2 -28.69 -21.18 26.13
C LYS A 2 -28.42 -19.82 25.48
N THR A 3 -29.35 -18.86 25.60
CA THR A 3 -29.19 -17.49 25.06
C THR A 3 -28.05 -16.73 25.72
N LYS A 4 -27.82 -16.92 27.02
CA LYS A 4 -26.69 -16.31 27.74
C LYS A 4 -25.35 -16.89 27.27
N ILE A 5 -25.29 -18.20 27.04
CA ILE A 5 -24.11 -18.87 26.50
C ILE A 5 -23.77 -18.34 25.10
N ILE A 6 -24.77 -18.19 24.22
CA ILE A 6 -24.56 -17.63 22.88
C ILE A 6 -24.03 -16.19 22.93
N ILE A 7 -24.58 -15.34 23.80
CA ILE A 7 -24.11 -13.96 23.97
C ILE A 7 -22.67 -13.95 24.49
N ILE A 8 -22.33 -14.79 25.45
CA ILE A 8 -20.96 -14.93 25.98
C ILE A 8 -20.00 -15.40 24.88
N SER A 9 -20.38 -16.38 24.08
CA SER A 9 -19.56 -16.87 22.96
C SER A 9 -19.32 -15.78 21.91
N ILE A 10 -20.32 -14.96 21.58
CA ILE A 10 -20.17 -13.83 20.64
C ILE A 10 -19.20 -12.78 21.19
N LEU A 11 -19.27 -12.48 22.48
CA LEU A 11 -18.34 -11.52 23.12
C LEU A 11 -16.90 -12.04 23.14
N PHE A 12 -16.70 -13.35 23.25
CA PHE A 12 -15.36 -13.96 23.21
C PHE A 12 -14.71 -13.94 21.82
N VAL A 13 -15.49 -14.02 20.75
CA VAL A 13 -14.97 -13.95 19.37
C VAL A 13 -14.30 -12.60 19.07
N GLN A 14 -14.69 -11.52 19.74
CA GLN A 14 -14.07 -10.20 19.55
C GLN A 14 -12.62 -10.11 20.04
N GLN A 15 -12.13 -11.11 20.80
CA GLN A 15 -10.75 -11.16 21.28
C GLN A 15 -9.77 -11.74 20.24
N LEU A 16 -10.27 -12.29 19.12
CA LEU A 16 -9.44 -12.83 18.03
C LEU A 16 -9.00 -11.70 17.08
N VAL A 17 -8.24 -10.72 17.59
CA VAL A 17 -7.67 -9.65 16.77
C VAL A 17 -6.30 -10.12 16.26
N ALA A 18 -6.09 -10.08 14.95
CA ALA A 18 -4.77 -10.34 14.38
C ALA A 18 -3.74 -9.29 14.87
N GLN A 19 -2.46 -9.59 14.70
CA GLN A 19 -1.40 -8.61 14.94
C GLN A 19 -1.66 -7.35 14.11
N SER A 20 -1.44 -6.17 14.70
CA SER A 20 -1.55 -4.90 13.97
C SER A 20 -0.58 -4.94 12.78
N TYR A 21 -1.13 -4.87 11.56
CA TYR A 21 -0.31 -4.84 10.36
C TYR A 21 0.63 -3.64 10.37
N GLN A 22 0.18 -2.50 10.93
CA GLN A 22 1.01 -1.30 11.10
C GLN A 22 2.25 -1.61 11.93
N LYS A 23 2.09 -2.29 13.07
CA LYS A 23 3.23 -2.66 13.92
C LYS A 23 4.24 -3.58 13.22
N ILE A 24 3.78 -4.44 12.30
CA ILE A 24 4.67 -5.29 11.50
C ILE A 24 5.36 -4.43 10.44
N HIS A 25 4.58 -3.61 9.73
CA HIS A 25 5.03 -2.76 8.65
C HIS A 25 6.05 -1.72 9.12
N ASP A 26 5.81 -1.01 10.23
CA ASP A 26 6.70 -0.02 10.84
C ASP A 26 8.07 -0.61 11.28
N LYS A 27 8.16 -1.94 11.38
CA LYS A 27 9.38 -2.67 11.75
C LYS A 27 10.07 -3.34 10.56
N ALA A 28 9.42 -3.37 9.40
CA ALA A 28 9.93 -3.97 8.19
C ALA A 28 10.55 -2.90 7.29
N ILE A 29 11.36 -3.34 6.33
CA ILE A 29 11.74 -2.52 5.17
C ILE A 29 10.83 -2.96 4.03
N LEU A 30 9.96 -2.08 3.55
CA LEU A 30 9.12 -2.35 2.38
C LEU A 30 9.87 -1.96 1.11
N VAL A 31 10.22 -2.98 0.33
CA VAL A 31 10.84 -2.84 -0.99
C VAL A 31 9.80 -3.16 -2.06
N ASP A 32 9.33 -2.13 -2.77
CA ASP A 32 8.56 -2.30 -3.99
C ASP A 32 9.54 -2.49 -5.16
N THR A 33 9.40 -3.61 -5.85
CA THR A 33 10.35 -4.03 -6.90
C THR A 33 9.95 -3.60 -8.30
N HIS A 34 8.75 -3.03 -8.50
CA HIS A 34 8.26 -2.67 -9.83
C HIS A 34 7.15 -1.61 -9.80
N ASN A 35 7.47 -0.40 -10.23
CA ASN A 35 6.50 0.69 -10.38
C ASN A 35 6.72 1.45 -11.69
N ASP A 36 5.67 1.54 -12.51
CA ASP A 36 5.67 2.20 -13.83
C ASP A 36 5.45 3.72 -13.75
N PHE A 37 5.75 4.37 -12.63
CA PHE A 37 5.58 5.83 -12.51
C PHE A 37 6.34 6.59 -13.60
N LEU A 38 7.53 6.10 -14.01
CA LEU A 38 8.32 6.77 -15.06
C LEU A 38 7.58 6.85 -16.40
N SER A 39 6.78 5.85 -16.76
CA SER A 39 5.91 5.93 -17.95
C SER A 39 4.88 7.05 -17.80
N LYS A 40 4.36 7.31 -16.59
CA LYS A 40 3.45 8.44 -16.35
C LYS A 40 4.13 9.79 -16.49
N THR A 41 5.40 9.89 -16.11
CA THR A 41 6.21 11.09 -16.38
C THR A 41 6.42 11.28 -17.88
N THR A 42 6.79 10.23 -18.62
CA THR A 42 7.02 10.31 -20.07
C THR A 42 5.76 10.64 -20.86
N ASP A 43 4.65 9.96 -20.58
CA ASP A 43 3.42 10.06 -21.36
C ASP A 43 2.62 11.35 -21.06
N TYR A 44 2.64 11.78 -19.79
CA TYR A 44 1.75 12.85 -19.29
C TYR A 44 2.48 14.04 -18.66
N GLY A 45 3.81 13.99 -18.55
CA GLY A 45 4.59 15.07 -17.93
C GLY A 45 4.38 15.20 -16.42
N PHE A 46 3.90 14.15 -15.74
CA PHE A 46 3.65 14.22 -14.30
C PHE A 46 4.95 14.28 -13.49
N VAL A 47 4.95 15.17 -12.50
CA VAL A 47 6.06 15.38 -11.57
C VAL A 47 5.78 14.61 -10.27
N PHE A 48 6.70 13.74 -9.88
CA PHE A 48 6.46 12.73 -8.83
C PHE A 48 6.16 13.30 -7.44
N ASP A 49 6.69 14.48 -7.12
CA ASP A 49 6.54 15.13 -5.81
C ASP A 49 5.29 16.01 -5.69
N THR A 50 4.40 15.95 -6.68
CA THR A 50 3.11 16.66 -6.68
C THR A 50 1.96 15.74 -6.25
N ASP A 51 0.81 16.33 -5.86
CA ASP A 51 -0.39 15.53 -5.58
C ASP A 51 -0.99 15.00 -6.89
N LEU A 52 -0.91 13.69 -7.06
CA LEU A 52 -1.43 12.98 -8.23
C LEU A 52 -2.62 12.08 -7.88
N SER A 53 -3.32 12.39 -6.78
CA SER A 53 -4.55 11.69 -6.37
C SER A 53 -5.59 11.68 -7.49
N GLY A 54 -6.10 10.50 -7.81
CA GLY A 54 -7.05 10.30 -8.92
C GLY A 54 -6.43 10.30 -10.33
N LYS A 55 -5.12 10.56 -10.47
CA LYS A 55 -4.39 10.53 -11.75
C LYS A 55 -3.42 9.35 -11.84
N THR A 56 -2.77 9.00 -10.74
CA THR A 56 -1.81 7.89 -10.65
C THR A 56 -2.03 7.06 -9.38
N HIS A 57 -1.43 5.86 -9.36
CA HIS A 57 -1.37 5.02 -8.16
C HIS A 57 -0.30 5.47 -7.16
N SER A 58 0.69 6.25 -7.62
CA SER A 58 1.84 6.66 -6.82
C SER A 58 2.16 8.12 -7.04
N ASP A 59 2.47 8.80 -5.94
CA ASP A 59 3.26 10.02 -5.86
C ASP A 59 4.11 9.93 -4.58
N LEU A 60 5.07 10.83 -4.44
CA LEU A 60 6.02 10.81 -3.33
C LEU A 60 5.32 10.82 -1.97
N ALA A 61 4.28 11.63 -1.81
CA ALA A 61 3.56 11.76 -0.55
C ALA A 61 2.81 10.47 -0.19
N ARG A 62 2.16 9.81 -1.16
CA ARG A 62 1.43 8.56 -0.94
C ARG A 62 2.35 7.36 -0.76
N LEU A 63 3.51 7.30 -1.43
CA LEU A 63 4.51 6.25 -1.14
C LEU A 63 5.03 6.38 0.30
N ASN A 64 5.35 7.59 0.74
CA ASN A 64 5.78 7.85 2.12
C ASN A 64 4.65 7.51 3.14
N LYS A 65 3.41 7.93 2.86
CA LYS A 65 2.25 7.59 3.71
C LYS A 65 1.99 6.08 3.78
N GLY A 66 2.26 5.36 2.68
CA GLY A 66 2.14 3.92 2.58
C GLY A 66 3.36 3.15 3.13
N GLY A 67 4.37 3.85 3.65
CA GLY A 67 5.57 3.27 4.26
C GLY A 67 6.44 2.48 3.28
N VAL A 68 6.55 2.92 2.03
CA VAL A 68 7.49 2.33 1.06
C VAL A 68 8.88 2.93 1.30
N ASP A 69 9.83 2.12 1.73
CA ASP A 69 11.20 2.55 2.03
C ASP A 69 12.10 2.56 0.79
N VAL A 70 11.91 1.58 -0.10
CA VAL A 70 12.70 1.42 -1.32
C VAL A 70 11.76 1.15 -2.49
N GLN A 71 11.92 1.93 -3.55
CA GLN A 71 11.18 1.77 -4.80
C GLN A 71 12.13 1.54 -5.96
N LEU A 72 11.97 0.42 -6.65
CA LEU A 72 12.60 0.19 -7.95
C LEU A 72 11.60 0.63 -9.03
N PHE A 73 11.95 1.70 -9.73
CA PHE A 73 11.14 2.18 -10.84
C PHE A 73 11.44 1.37 -12.10
N SER A 74 10.38 0.98 -12.78
CA SER A 74 10.45 0.31 -14.08
C SER A 74 10.85 1.32 -15.15
N VAL A 75 11.93 1.01 -15.88
CA VAL A 75 12.25 1.65 -17.16
C VAL A 75 11.80 0.68 -18.23
N PHE A 76 10.57 0.87 -18.71
CA PHE A 76 9.94 -0.01 -19.69
C PHE A 76 10.13 0.52 -21.12
N CYS A 77 10.38 -0.40 -22.04
CA CYS A 77 10.36 -0.18 -23.48
C CYS A 77 9.62 -1.37 -24.10
N ASP A 78 8.64 -1.11 -24.95
CA ASP A 78 7.83 -2.14 -25.62
C ASP A 78 8.63 -2.91 -26.70
N GLY A 79 9.78 -2.37 -27.10
CA GLY A 79 10.68 -3.00 -28.06
C GLY A 79 10.19 -2.91 -29.51
N ASP A 80 9.11 -2.16 -29.76
CA ASP A 80 8.65 -1.87 -31.10
C ASP A 80 9.59 -0.82 -31.71
N LYS A 81 10.28 -1.23 -32.77
CA LYS A 81 11.15 -0.37 -33.58
C LYS A 81 10.39 0.25 -34.74
#